data_AF-A0A9E0GMF8-F1
#
_entry.id   AF-A0A9E0GMF8-F1
#
_cell.length_a   1.000
_cell.length_b   1.000
_cell.length_c   1.000
_cell.angle_alpha   90.00
_cell.angle_beta   90.00
_cell.angle_gamma   90.00
#
_symmetry.space_group_name_H-M   'P 1'
#
loop_
_entity.id
_entity.type
_entity.pdbx_description
1 polymer ?
#
loop_
_entity_poly.entity_id
_entity_poly.type
_entity_poly.pdbx_seq_one_letter_code
_entity_poly.pdbx_strand_id
1 'polypeptide(L)'
;MTTHHRPPLILIYGNSPRLIDLERTLRATPNLRVIQIDPDDPSAADQVAVLRAGVLIYDDGADLALIQALSTLHLEMVLMDLGGADGRQVMTNLGQAIHLFSDA
;
A
#
# COMPACT_ATOMS: atom_id res chain seq x y z
N MET A 1 11.61 -26.85 2.44
CA MET A 1 12.06 -25.74 1.58
C MET A 1 11.52 -24.48 2.20
N THR A 2 12.36 -23.70 2.88
CA THR A 2 11.91 -22.44 3.51
C THR A 2 11.90 -21.37 2.43
N THR A 3 10.74 -21.14 1.82
CA THR A 3 10.49 -19.90 1.10
C THR A 3 10.76 -18.78 2.11
N HIS A 4 11.80 -17.97 1.88
CA HIS A 4 11.94 -16.72 2.62
C HIS A 4 10.78 -15.83 2.16
N HIS A 5 9.61 -15.97 2.78
CA HIS A 5 8.51 -15.05 2.64
C HIS A 5 9.02 -13.69 3.09
N ARG A 6 9.43 -12.87 2.11
CA ARG A 6 9.69 -11.46 2.40
C ARG A 6 8.40 -10.92 3.01
N PRO A 7 8.48 -10.23 4.15
CA PRO A 7 7.30 -9.64 4.75
C PRO A 7 6.58 -8.76 3.71
N PRO A 8 5.24 -8.85 3.61
CA PRO A 8 4.49 -8.13 2.59
C PRO A 8 4.82 -6.64 2.67
N LEU A 9 5.18 -6.08 1.51
CA LEU A 9 5.46 -4.66 1.37
C LEU A 9 4.16 -3.93 1.07
N ILE A 10 3.84 -2.97 1.94
CA ILE A 10 2.72 -2.05 1.84
C ILE A 10 3.29 -0.68 1.48
N LEU A 11 2.78 -0.10 0.41
CA LEU A 11 3.03 1.28 0.04
C LEU A 11 1.85 2.14 0.48
N ILE A 12 2.16 3.30 1.04
CA ILE A 12 1.20 4.33 1.40
C ILE A 12 1.51 5.54 0.53
N TYR A 13 0.63 5.87 -0.39
CA TYR A 13 0.80 6.99 -1.31
C TYR A 13 -0.07 8.16 -0.89
N GLY A 14 0.58 9.25 -0.49
CA GLY A 14 -0.09 10.43 0.06
C GLY A 14 0.43 10.84 1.44
N ASN A 15 0.12 12.08 1.82
CA ASN A 15 0.59 12.72 3.05
C ASN A 15 -0.55 13.17 3.97
N SER A 16 -1.77 12.66 3.78
CA SER A 16 -2.88 13.08 4.63
C SER A 16 -2.68 12.62 6.08
N PRO A 17 -3.26 13.35 7.06
CA PRO A 17 -3.21 12.93 8.46
C PRO A 17 -3.69 11.49 8.68
N ARG A 18 -4.69 11.05 7.91
CA ARG A 18 -5.24 9.68 7.97
C ARG A 18 -4.23 8.65 7.51
N LEU A 19 -3.54 8.90 6.39
CA LEU A 19 -2.49 8.02 5.87
C LEU A 19 -1.29 7.96 6.84
N ILE A 20 -0.94 9.06 7.48
CA ILE A 20 0.13 9.13 8.48
C ILE A 20 -0.23 8.30 9.72
N ASP A 21 -1.45 8.43 10.25
CA ASP A 21 -1.89 7.66 11.41
C ASP A 21 -2.01 6.16 11.08
N LEU A 22 -2.43 5.84 9.86
CA LEU A 22 -2.44 4.47 9.34
C LEU A 22 -1.02 3.92 9.24
N GLU A 23 -0.09 4.66 8.64
CA GLU A 23 1.32 4.28 8.51
C GLU A 23 1.92 3.92 9.87
N ARG A 24 1.72 4.77 10.88
CA ARG A 24 2.17 4.52 12.26
C ARG A 24 1.61 3.21 12.82
N THR A 25 0.32 2.97 12.61
CA THR A 25 -0.34 1.73 13.05
C THR A 25 0.25 0.51 12.37
N LEU A 26 0.48 0.58 11.05
CA LEU A 26 1.04 -0.53 10.28
C LEU A 26 2.51 -0.79 10.61
N ARG A 27 3.30 0.26 10.85
CA ARG A 27 4.70 0.12 11.31
C ARG A 27 4.80 -0.52 12.69
N ALA A 28 3.78 -0.37 13.54
CA ALA A 28 3.72 -1.05 14.82
C ALA A 28 3.38 -2.55 14.69
N THR A 29 2.94 -3.01 13.52
CA THR A 29 2.62 -4.41 13.27
C THR A 29 3.88 -5.19 12.92
N PRO A 30 4.25 -6.23 13.69
CA PRO A 30 5.42 -7.04 13.39
C PRO A 30 5.26 -7.77 12.04
N ASN A 31 6.37 -7.92 11.32
CA ASN A 31 6.43 -8.58 10.01
C ASN A 31 5.72 -7.85 8.85
N LEU A 32 5.42 -6.56 9.00
CA LEU A 32 5.02 -5.72 7.86
C LEU A 32 6.15 -4.77 7.47
N ARG A 33 6.31 -4.54 6.17
CA ARG A 33 7.16 -3.47 5.64
C ARG A 33 6.25 -2.39 5.10
N VAL A 34 6.40 -1.18 5.62
CA VAL A 34 5.60 -0.01 5.22
C VAL A 34 6.55 1.05 4.70
N ILE A 35 6.26 1.57 3.50
CA ILE A 35 6.96 2.69 2.89
C ILE A 35 5.91 3.72 2.49
N GLN A 36 6.09 4.95 2.96
CA GLN A 36 5.29 6.08 2.52
C GLN A 36 5.95 6.71 1.29
N ILE A 37 5.14 7.04 0.28
CA ILE A 37 5.53 7.70 -0.95
C ILE A 37 4.84 9.05 -0.98
N ASP A 38 5.63 10.11 -1.13
CA ASP A 38 5.15 11.46 -1.29
C ASP A 38 4.59 11.63 -2.71
N PRO A 39 3.31 11.98 -2.89
CA PRO A 39 2.72 12.19 -4.21
C PRO A 39 3.33 13.38 -4.95
N ASP A 40 3.89 14.36 -4.23
CA ASP A 40 4.51 15.55 -4.82
C ASP A 40 5.96 15.26 -5.28
N ASP A 41 6.51 14.09 -4.97
CA ASP A 41 7.83 13.67 -5.45
C ASP A 41 7.72 13.28 -6.94
N PRO A 42 8.46 13.94 -7.85
CA PRO A 42 8.44 13.62 -9.28
C PRO A 42 8.90 12.19 -9.60
N SER A 43 9.58 11.52 -8.66
CA SER A 43 10.02 10.12 -8.79
C SER A 43 9.05 9.11 -8.17
N ALA A 44 7.91 9.53 -7.63
CA ALA A 44 6.96 8.65 -6.94
C ALA A 44 6.53 7.45 -7.80
N ALA A 45 6.27 7.69 -9.09
CA ALA A 45 5.90 6.64 -10.04
C ALA A 45 7.00 5.56 -10.17
N ASP A 46 8.25 5.99 -10.32
CA ASP A 46 9.41 5.09 -10.41
C ASP A 46 9.62 4.34 -9.10
N GLN A 47 9.45 5.01 -7.96
CA GLN A 47 9.55 4.39 -6.65
C GLN A 47 8.52 3.27 -6.50
N VAL A 48 7.25 3.51 -6.84
CA VAL A 48 6.21 2.48 -6.77
C VAL A 48 6.48 1.35 -7.77
N ALA A 49 6.95 1.65 -8.98
CA ALA A 49 7.26 0.63 -9.98
C ALA A 49 8.42 -0.30 -9.58
N VAL A 50 9.44 0.26 -8.91
CA VAL A 50 10.61 -0.49 -8.41
C VAL A 50 10.26 -1.26 -7.15
N LEU A 51 9.49 -0.64 -6.25
CA LEU A 51 9.02 -1.25 -5.02
C LEU A 51 7.86 -2.19 -5.36
N ARG A 52 8.18 -3.45 -5.69
CA ARG A 52 7.20 -4.54 -5.91
C ARG A 52 6.36 -4.81 -4.65
N ALA A 53 5.45 -3.91 -4.35
CA ALA A 53 4.56 -3.96 -3.22
C ALA A 53 3.36 -4.84 -3.55
N GLY A 54 2.91 -5.59 -2.55
CA GLY A 54 1.67 -6.34 -2.66
C GLY A 54 0.45 -5.44 -2.48
N VAL A 55 0.58 -4.36 -1.72
CA VAL A 55 -0.53 -3.45 -1.41
C VAL A 55 -0.10 -2.01 -1.61
N LEU A 56 -0.94 -1.22 -2.28
CA LEU A 56 -0.86 0.24 -2.35
C LEU A 56 -2.11 0.84 -1.73
N ILE A 57 -1.92 1.67 -0.71
CA ILE A 57 -2.97 2.39 -0.01
C ILE A 57 -2.87 3.87 -0.37
N TYR A 58 -3.98 4.49 -0.75
CA TYR A 58 -4.06 5.89 -1.14
C TYR A 58 -5.35 6.52 -0.64
N ASP A 59 -5.51 7.84 -0.78
CA ASP A 59 -6.75 8.54 -0.45
C ASP A 59 -7.16 9.54 -1.53
N ASP A 60 -8.18 10.36 -1.25
CA ASP A 60 -8.76 11.33 -2.17
C ASP A 60 -7.75 12.34 -2.74
N GLY A 61 -6.61 12.55 -2.08
CA GLY A 61 -5.56 13.46 -2.53
C GLY A 61 -4.61 12.85 -3.57
N ALA A 62 -4.77 11.57 -3.89
CA ALA A 62 -3.85 10.86 -4.77
C ALA A 62 -4.12 11.12 -6.26
N ASP A 63 -3.04 11.10 -7.06
CA ASP A 63 -3.14 11.14 -8.53
C ASP A 63 -3.76 9.85 -9.08
N LEU A 64 -5.04 9.94 -9.44
CA LEU A 64 -5.79 8.83 -10.02
C LEU A 64 -5.19 8.32 -11.33
N ALA A 65 -4.54 9.18 -12.14
CA ALA A 65 -3.91 8.75 -13.38
C ALA A 65 -2.70 7.84 -13.10
N LEU A 66 -1.90 8.19 -12.08
CA LEU A 66 -0.81 7.35 -11.62
C LEU A 66 -1.34 6.02 -11.06
N ILE A 67 -2.36 6.04 -10.20
CA ILE A 67 -2.96 4.82 -9.63
C ILE A 67 -3.47 3.89 -10.75
N GLN A 68 -4.13 4.45 -11.77
CA GLN A 68 -4.57 3.68 -12.93
C GLN A 68 -3.39 3.09 -13.70
N ALA A 69 -2.34 3.86 -13.96
CA ALA A 69 -1.14 3.36 -14.62
C ALA A 69 -0.51 2.21 -13.83
N LEU A 70 -0.38 2.34 -12.51
CA LEU A 70 0.15 1.31 -11.64
C LEU A 70 -0.72 0.03 -11.65
N SER A 71 -2.04 0.18 -11.67
CA SER A 71 -2.96 -0.96 -11.79
C SER A 71 -2.76 -1.77 -13.08
N THR A 72 -2.41 -1.09 -14.17
CA THR A 72 -2.16 -1.75 -15.47
C THR A 72 -0.79 -2.42 -15.53
N LEU A 73 0.21 -1.85 -14.84
CA LEU A 73 1.59 -2.35 -14.83
C LEU A 73 1.80 -3.47 -13.80
N HIS A 74 1.04 -3.46 -12.71
CA HIS A 74 1.19 -4.39 -11.59
C HIS A 74 -0.13 -5.09 -11.28
N LEU A 75 -0.50 -6.07 -12.10
CA LEU A 75 -1.75 -6.83 -11.98
C LEU A 75 -1.93 -7.57 -10.64
N GLU A 76 -0.83 -7.81 -9.92
CA GLU A 76 -0.83 -8.49 -8.62
C GLU A 76 -0.91 -7.51 -7.43
N MET A 77 -0.84 -6.20 -7.67
CA MET A 77 -0.90 -5.19 -6.62
C MET A 77 -2.35 -4.91 -6.21
N VAL A 78 -2.62 -5.08 -4.92
CA VAL A 78 -3.91 -4.73 -4.32
C VAL A 78 -3.96 -3.22 -4.09
N LEU A 79 -4.90 -2.56 -4.74
CA LEU A 79 -5.17 -1.14 -4.60
C LEU A 79 -6.24 -0.91 -3.53
N MET A 80 -5.98 -0.02 -2.58
CA MET A 80 -6.90 0.31 -1.49
C MET A 80 -7.09 1.82 -1.35
N ASP A 81 -8.31 2.27 -1.59
CA ASP A 81 -8.73 3.65 -1.41
C ASP A 81 -9.25 3.90 0.02
N LEU A 82 -8.71 4.92 0.68
CA LEU A 82 -9.15 5.41 1.99
C LEU A 82 -10.12 6.59 1.91
N GLY A 83 -10.28 7.19 0.73
CA GLY A 83 -11.06 8.39 0.48
C GLY A 83 -12.49 8.30 1.04
N GLY A 84 -13.13 7.15 0.85
CA GLY A 84 -14.47 6.87 1.39
C GLY A 84 -14.53 5.86 2.55
N ALA A 85 -13.42 5.23 2.94
CA ALA A 85 -13.43 4.07 3.83
C ALA A 85 -13.18 4.42 5.30
N ASP A 86 -14.01 3.90 6.21
CA ASP A 86 -13.73 3.96 7.65
C ASP A 86 -12.47 3.18 8.00
N GLY A 87 -11.65 3.68 8.94
CA GLY A 87 -10.38 3.06 9.32
C GLY A 87 -10.48 1.59 9.76
N ARG A 88 -11.66 1.16 10.25
CA ARG A 88 -11.93 -0.26 10.57
C ARG A 88 -12.05 -1.13 9.32
N GLN A 89 -12.75 -0.63 8.30
CA GLN A 89 -12.90 -1.33 7.02
C GLN A 89 -11.54 -1.51 6.35
N VAL A 90 -10.70 -0.48 6.43
CA VAL A 90 -9.33 -0.49 5.91
C VAL A 90 -8.50 -1.58 6.57
N MET A 91 -8.54 -1.68 7.90
CA MET A 91 -7.85 -2.75 8.64
C MET A 91 -8.35 -4.14 8.26
N THR A 92 -9.66 -4.31 8.07
CA THR A 92 -10.25 -5.58 7.64
C THR A 92 -9.78 -5.95 6.22
N ASN A 93 -9.91 -5.03 5.28
CA ASN A 93 -9.48 -5.24 3.89
C ASN A 93 -7.97 -5.51 3.82
N LEU A 94 -7.18 -4.83 4.66
CA LEU A 94 -5.74 -5.01 4.70
C LEU A 94 -5.36 -6.37 5.28
N GLY A 95 -6.04 -6.80 6.35
CA GLY A 95 -5.87 -8.15 6.91
C GLY A 95 -6.16 -9.22 5.87
N GLN A 96 -7.20 -9.05 5.06
CA GLN A 96 -7.50 -9.96 3.95
C GLN A 96 -6.42 -9.91 2.87
N ALA A 97 -5.95 -8.73 2.47
CA ALA A 97 -4.89 -8.57 1.47
C ALA A 97 -3.58 -9.24 1.94
N ILE A 98 -3.17 -9.01 3.19
CA ILE A 98 -1.97 -9.62 3.78
C ILE A 98 -2.09 -11.16 3.82
N HIS A 99 -3.28 -11.69 4.12
CA HIS A 99 -3.51 -13.13 4.13
C HIS A 99 -3.31 -13.75 2.74
N LEU A 100 -3.82 -13.10 1.69
CA LEU A 100 -3.61 -13.54 0.29
C LEU A 100 -2.11 -13.62 -0.09
N PHE A 101 -1.28 -12.70 0.42
CA PHE A 101 0.17 -12.72 0.19
C PHE A 101 0.93 -13.73 1.07
N SER A 102 0.30 -14.25 2.12
CA SER A 102 0.91 -15.22 3.03
C SER A 102 0.67 -16.67 2.59
N ASP A 103 -0.35 -16.91 1.77
CA ASP A 103 -0.74 -18.25 1.27
C ASP A 103 -0.24 -18.56 -0.15
N ALA A 104 0.45 -17.61 -0.81
CA ALA A 104 1.03 -17.73 -2.15
C ALA A 104 2.53 -18.11 -2.12
#